data_AF-A0A353NL27-F1
#
_entry.id   AF-A0A353NL27-F1
#
_cell.length_a   1.000
_cell.length_b   1.000
_cell.length_c   1.000
_cell.angle_alpha   90.00
_cell.angle_beta   90.00
_cell.angle_gamma   90.00
#
_symmetry.space_group_name_H-M   'P 1'
#
loop_
_entity.id
_entity.type
_entity.pdbx_description
1 polymer ?
#
loop_
_entity_poly.entity_id
_entity_poly.type
_entity_poly.pdbx_seq_one_letter_code
_entity_poly.pdbx_strand_id
1 'polypeptide(L)'
;MKLQPSSPGKIMNTFLPAEGQINGSSLKIKGRIILYEEFAGSLRKLCAALGFTAAGVRDREVMVSRLPDMPRHRTEEGEAVIVLSCRVAYNPHWGAFGGHPQLLVQAKTDDDDEPCPAAFIAPFLQQYRFAQGRIFLAMNGQGEHLITLPARLLAKTRDNGYRFSVLLDQVAEPDKDGNIVPVTISGRVSTYTLSGKLRQAIDRQGHVWQSGRSFPIGRYLGSELFSFGDFGPASDRNGLFVSTLLPYLNEIVTHRTPDLRAAEIHLSQVFARAVALQRAEYAENPKNVLYLAGLDIDMSGFQGYEEQHCFVPWQAYLAGRGEERVLAQDDLFIRLMQASKQ
;
A
#
# COMPACT_ATOMS: atom_id res chain seq x y z
N MET A 1 -37.07 -10.07 -45.29
CA MET A 1 -35.59 -9.92 -45.24
C MET A 1 -35.31 -8.52 -44.67
N LYS A 2 -35.41 -8.24 -43.36
CA LYS A 2 -34.54 -8.58 -42.22
C LYS A 2 -33.05 -8.32 -42.45
N LEU A 3 -32.64 -7.08 -42.22
CA LEU A 3 -31.27 -6.67 -41.88
C LEU A 3 -31.14 -6.70 -40.35
N GLN A 4 -30.24 -7.53 -39.84
CA GLN A 4 -29.84 -7.57 -38.43
C GLN A 4 -28.64 -6.63 -38.21
N PRO A 5 -28.59 -5.87 -37.10
CA PRO A 5 -27.37 -5.17 -36.70
C PRO A 5 -26.41 -6.12 -35.99
N SER A 6 -25.15 -6.08 -36.43
CA SER A 6 -23.99 -6.77 -35.85
C SER A 6 -23.67 -6.28 -34.44
N SER A 7 -23.59 -7.23 -33.50
CA SER A 7 -23.14 -7.00 -32.13
C SER A 7 -21.64 -6.64 -32.07
N PRO A 8 -21.21 -5.66 -31.27
CA PRO A 8 -19.79 -5.49 -30.95
C PRO A 8 -19.36 -6.50 -29.88
N GLY A 9 -18.26 -7.20 -30.17
CA GLY A 9 -17.68 -8.25 -29.35
C GLY A 9 -17.27 -7.77 -27.95
N LYS A 10 -17.65 -8.56 -26.95
CA LYS A 10 -17.07 -8.54 -25.60
C LYS A 10 -15.59 -8.89 -25.68
N ILE A 11 -14.71 -7.94 -25.39
CA ILE A 11 -13.33 -8.25 -24.98
C ILE A 11 -13.39 -8.47 -23.46
N MET A 12 -13.45 -9.74 -23.07
CA MET A 12 -13.21 -10.19 -21.70
C MET A 12 -11.73 -10.03 -21.39
N ASN A 13 -11.36 -8.93 -20.73
CA ASN A 13 -10.08 -8.85 -20.03
C ASN A 13 -10.16 -9.69 -18.76
N THR A 14 -9.82 -10.97 -18.92
CA THR A 14 -9.65 -11.93 -17.84
C THR A 14 -8.25 -11.73 -17.27
N PHE A 15 -8.07 -10.72 -16.41
CA PHE A 15 -6.92 -10.70 -15.50
C PHE A 15 -7.23 -11.66 -14.36
N LEU A 16 -6.83 -12.93 -14.52
CA LEU A 16 -6.68 -13.83 -13.41
C LEU A 16 -5.50 -13.33 -12.56
N PRO A 17 -5.66 -13.09 -11.25
CA PRO A 17 -4.51 -13.02 -10.37
C PRO A 17 -3.99 -14.44 -10.21
N ALA A 18 -2.69 -14.63 -10.46
CA ALA A 18 -2.00 -15.85 -10.09
C ALA A 18 -2.19 -16.09 -8.58
N GLU A 19 -2.79 -17.23 -8.25
CA GLU A 19 -2.89 -17.75 -6.91
C GLU A 19 -1.48 -17.94 -6.34
N GLY A 20 -1.11 -17.03 -5.45
CA GLY A 20 0.05 -17.15 -4.58
C GLY A 20 -0.36 -16.52 -3.26
N GLN A 21 -0.78 -17.36 -2.33
CA GLN A 21 -1.12 -17.00 -0.96
C GLN A 21 -0.09 -16.00 -0.38
N ILE A 22 -0.47 -14.73 -0.23
CA ILE A 22 0.20 -13.80 0.69
C ILE A 22 -0.29 -14.17 2.10
N ASN A 23 0.06 -15.38 2.53
CA ASN A 23 -0.15 -15.83 3.89
C ASN A 23 0.94 -15.19 4.76
N GLY A 24 0.57 -14.05 5.38
CA GLY A 24 1.03 -13.62 6.68
C GLY A 24 2.52 -13.74 7.01
N SER A 25 3.33 -12.76 6.59
CA SER A 25 4.36 -12.23 7.47
C SER A 25 4.25 -10.71 7.45
N SER A 26 3.57 -10.13 8.45
CA SER A 26 3.70 -8.70 8.73
C SER A 26 5.17 -8.42 9.00
N LEU A 27 5.73 -7.43 8.29
CA LEU A 27 7.10 -7.02 8.48
C LEU A 27 7.30 -6.64 9.96
N LYS A 28 8.16 -7.38 10.67
CA LYS A 28 8.48 -7.10 12.05
C LYS A 28 9.49 -5.97 12.07
N ILE A 29 9.08 -4.77 12.49
CA ILE A 29 9.99 -3.63 12.60
C ILE A 29 10.69 -3.64 13.96
N LYS A 30 9.93 -3.84 15.04
CA LYS A 30 10.47 -3.84 16.41
C LYS A 30 11.51 -4.97 16.58
N GLY A 31 12.71 -4.61 17.02
CA GLY A 31 13.82 -5.54 17.22
C GLY A 31 14.50 -6.03 15.93
N ARG A 32 14.23 -5.36 14.80
CA ARG A 32 14.83 -5.63 13.49
C ARG A 32 15.40 -4.37 12.81
N ILE A 33 15.39 -3.24 13.51
CA ILE A 33 16.02 -1.99 13.06
C ILE A 33 17.54 -2.12 13.24
N ILE A 34 18.29 -1.82 12.19
CA ILE A 34 19.76 -1.80 12.17
C ILE A 34 20.20 -0.41 11.69
N LEU A 35 21.26 0.16 12.25
CA LEU A 35 21.87 1.36 11.67
C LEU A 35 22.35 1.06 10.25
N TYR A 36 22.18 2.01 9.34
CA TYR A 36 22.46 1.75 7.93
C TYR A 36 23.92 1.32 7.68
N GLU A 37 24.87 1.97 8.34
CA GLU A 37 26.30 1.62 8.25
C GLU A 37 26.58 0.18 8.72
N GLU A 38 25.96 -0.23 9.82
CA GLU A 38 26.06 -1.59 10.36
C GLU A 38 25.43 -2.61 9.40
N PHE A 39 24.27 -2.29 8.82
CA PHE A 39 23.63 -3.09 7.81
C PHE A 39 24.53 -3.25 6.56
N ALA A 40 25.05 -2.16 6.02
CA ALA A 40 25.91 -2.17 4.84
C ALA A 40 27.21 -2.94 5.10
N GLY A 41 27.80 -2.82 6.30
CA GLY A 41 28.95 -3.62 6.72
C GLY A 41 28.63 -5.11 6.81
N SER A 42 27.51 -5.45 7.43
CA SER A 42 27.04 -6.84 7.60
C SER A 42 26.71 -7.50 6.25
N LEU A 43 26.08 -6.74 5.34
CA LEU A 43 25.75 -7.20 3.98
C LEU A 43 27.02 -7.49 3.18
N ARG A 44 28.03 -6.61 3.24
CA ARG A 44 29.34 -6.84 2.58
C ARG A 44 30.00 -8.14 3.06
N LYS A 45 30.05 -8.37 4.37
CA LYS A 45 30.59 -9.61 4.96
C LYS A 45 29.77 -10.83 4.55
N LEU A 46 28.45 -10.72 4.52
CA LEU A 46 27.56 -11.78 4.04
C LEU A 46 27.84 -12.11 2.57
N CYS A 47 27.95 -11.12 1.69
CA CYS A 47 28.29 -11.32 0.28
C CYS A 47 29.65 -12.02 0.13
N ALA A 48 30.67 -11.62 0.89
CA ALA A 48 31.97 -12.30 0.89
C ALA A 48 31.85 -13.77 1.32
N ALA A 49 31.09 -14.06 2.39
CA ALA A 49 30.84 -15.43 2.86
C ALA A 49 30.06 -16.29 1.85
N LEU A 50 29.23 -15.66 1.01
CA LEU A 50 28.54 -16.31 -0.10
C LEU A 50 29.41 -16.45 -1.35
N GLY A 51 30.63 -15.91 -1.32
CA GLY A 51 31.64 -16.07 -2.34
C GLY A 51 31.49 -15.15 -3.54
N PHE A 52 30.95 -13.95 -3.33
CA PHE A 52 31.00 -12.86 -4.30
C PHE A 52 32.45 -12.29 -4.35
N THR A 53 33.06 -12.21 -5.54
CA THR A 53 34.52 -11.99 -5.72
C THR A 53 34.94 -10.53 -5.67
N ALA A 54 34.08 -9.63 -6.12
CA ALA A 54 34.18 -8.20 -5.92
C ALA A 54 32.77 -7.66 -5.83
N ALA A 55 32.14 -7.82 -4.66
CA ALA A 55 30.85 -7.23 -4.38
C ALA A 55 31.00 -5.71 -4.40
N GLY A 56 30.88 -5.11 -5.59
CA GLY A 56 30.47 -3.72 -5.73
C GLY A 56 29.08 -3.64 -5.11
N VAL A 57 29.00 -3.57 -3.77
CA VAL A 57 27.80 -3.20 -3.04
C VAL A 57 27.57 -1.76 -3.43
N ARG A 58 26.93 -1.57 -4.58
CA ARG A 58 26.44 -0.28 -5.01
C ARG A 58 25.18 -0.07 -4.22
N ASP A 59 25.31 0.74 -3.20
CA ASP A 59 24.17 1.30 -2.52
C ASP A 59 23.34 2.04 -3.56
N ARG A 60 22.16 1.52 -3.85
CA ARG A 60 21.21 2.18 -4.73
C ARG A 60 19.97 2.29 -3.88
N GLU A 61 19.69 3.49 -3.39
CA GLU A 61 18.31 3.84 -3.10
C GLU A 61 17.53 3.46 -4.35
N VAL A 62 16.61 2.52 -4.20
CA VAL A 62 15.73 2.16 -5.30
C VAL A 62 14.71 3.27 -5.39
N MET A 63 15.12 4.34 -6.07
CA MET A 63 14.22 5.02 -6.97
C MET A 63 13.65 3.93 -7.87
N VAL A 64 12.34 3.69 -7.69
CA VAL A 64 11.50 2.79 -8.48
C VAL A 64 11.39 3.30 -9.93
N SER A 65 12.30 4.14 -10.42
CA SER A 65 12.28 4.64 -11.79
C SER A 65 12.65 3.50 -12.74
N ARG A 66 11.60 2.76 -13.11
CA ARG A 66 11.45 1.87 -14.26
C ARG A 66 12.03 0.47 -14.08
N LEU A 67 11.19 -0.46 -13.60
CA LEU A 67 11.38 -1.90 -13.83
C LEU A 67 11.68 -2.27 -15.32
N PRO A 68 11.19 -1.54 -16.35
CA PRO A 68 11.63 -1.76 -17.74
C PRO A 68 13.04 -1.20 -18.07
N ASP A 69 13.50 -0.18 -17.36
CA ASP A 69 14.85 0.41 -17.50
C ASP A 69 15.71 0.11 -16.26
N MET A 70 15.52 -1.04 -15.60
CA MET A 70 16.58 -1.60 -14.78
C MET A 70 17.74 -1.75 -15.75
N PRO A 71 18.79 -0.91 -15.67
CA PRO A 71 19.84 -1.04 -16.64
C PRO A 71 20.42 -2.41 -16.35
N ARG A 72 20.72 -3.15 -17.41
CA ARG A 72 21.50 -4.38 -17.35
C ARG A 72 22.89 -4.03 -16.82
N HIS A 73 23.01 -3.62 -15.56
CA HIS A 73 24.24 -3.20 -14.91
C HIS A 73 24.94 -4.46 -14.46
N ARG A 74 25.41 -5.17 -15.49
CA ARG A 74 26.38 -6.23 -15.37
C ARG A 74 27.65 -5.58 -14.81
N THR A 75 28.14 -6.08 -13.69
CA THR A 75 29.58 -6.05 -13.46
C THR A 75 30.25 -6.82 -14.60
N GLU A 76 31.49 -6.47 -14.95
CA GLU A 76 32.24 -7.17 -16.00
C GLU A 76 32.34 -8.69 -15.75
N GLU A 77 32.16 -9.12 -14.48
CA GLU A 77 32.19 -10.52 -14.02
C GLU A 77 30.81 -11.20 -13.88
N GLY A 78 29.69 -10.47 -14.03
CA GLY A 78 28.35 -11.04 -14.06
C GLY A 78 27.69 -11.33 -12.71
N GLU A 79 28.24 -10.88 -11.58
CA GLU A 79 27.60 -10.96 -10.26
C GLU A 79 26.79 -9.69 -9.94
N ALA A 80 25.69 -9.82 -9.17
CA ALA A 80 24.84 -8.68 -8.79
C ALA A 80 24.33 -8.76 -7.34
N VAL A 81 24.41 -7.63 -6.61
CA VAL A 81 23.76 -7.43 -5.32
C VAL A 81 22.84 -6.23 -5.46
N ILE A 82 21.54 -6.44 -5.24
CA ILE A 82 20.49 -5.45 -5.45
C ILE A 82 19.71 -5.31 -4.15
N VAL A 83 19.74 -4.13 -3.55
CA VAL A 83 18.91 -3.78 -2.40
C VAL A 83 17.70 -2.99 -2.89
N LEU A 84 16.51 -3.56 -2.73
CA LEU A 84 15.23 -2.90 -2.94
C LEU A 84 14.79 -2.30 -1.60
N SER A 85 14.79 -0.97 -1.50
CA SER A 85 14.32 -0.28 -0.31
C SER A 85 13.03 0.50 -0.59
N CYS A 86 12.23 0.67 0.44
CA CYS A 86 11.13 1.64 0.43
C CYS A 86 11.27 2.55 1.66
N ARG A 87 11.37 3.86 1.43
CA ARG A 87 11.48 4.83 2.51
C ARG A 87 10.15 5.00 3.25
N VAL A 88 10.20 4.97 4.56
CA VAL A 88 9.07 5.18 5.47
C VAL A 88 9.51 6.10 6.60
N ALA A 89 8.79 7.23 6.74
CA ALA A 89 8.99 8.13 7.87
C ALA A 89 8.54 7.46 9.18
N TYR A 90 9.38 7.54 10.21
CA TYR A 90 9.09 6.99 11.53
C TYR A 90 9.30 8.04 12.62
N ASN A 91 8.31 8.18 13.50
CA ASN A 91 8.40 9.04 14.67
C ASN A 91 8.88 8.22 15.89
N PRO A 92 10.12 8.42 16.37
CA PRO A 92 10.67 7.64 17.48
C PRO A 92 10.01 7.96 18.81
N HIS A 93 9.46 9.17 18.99
CA HIS A 93 8.85 9.57 20.26
C HIS A 93 7.53 8.82 20.52
N TRP A 94 6.74 8.54 19.47
CA TRP A 94 5.37 8.00 19.60
C TRP A 94 5.26 6.59 19.02
N GLY A 95 6.33 6.07 18.42
CA GLY A 95 6.36 4.74 17.81
C GLY A 95 5.45 4.60 16.59
N ALA A 96 5.25 5.69 15.85
CA ALA A 96 4.27 5.76 14.76
C ALA A 96 4.94 5.90 13.39
N PHE A 97 4.44 5.16 12.41
CA PHE A 97 4.84 5.26 11.00
C PHE A 97 3.88 6.21 10.27
N GLY A 98 4.45 7.08 9.45
CA GLY A 98 3.73 8.23 8.92
C GLY A 98 3.83 9.40 9.89
N GLY A 99 4.63 10.39 9.53
CA GLY A 99 4.75 11.62 10.30
C GLY A 99 3.42 12.39 10.36
N HIS A 100 3.31 13.33 11.29
CA HIS A 100 2.19 14.27 11.26
C HIS A 100 2.25 15.02 9.91
N PRO A 101 1.15 15.09 9.13
CA PRO A 101 1.19 15.72 7.79
C PRO A 101 1.78 17.13 7.81
N GLN A 102 1.56 17.88 8.89
CA GLN A 102 2.09 19.24 9.04
C GLN A 102 3.60 19.31 9.38
N LEU A 103 4.18 18.26 10.00
CA LEU A 103 5.61 18.20 10.29
C LEU A 103 6.41 17.68 9.09
N LEU A 104 5.83 16.74 8.32
CA LEU A 104 6.41 16.30 7.05
C LEU A 104 6.33 17.39 5.96
N VAL A 105 5.31 18.26 5.97
CA VAL A 105 5.21 19.40 5.04
C VAL A 105 6.25 20.49 5.31
N GLN A 106 6.85 20.54 6.50
CA GLN A 106 7.94 21.49 6.79
C GLN A 106 9.34 20.92 6.55
N ALA A 107 9.49 19.60 6.45
CA ALA A 107 10.76 18.95 6.15
C ALA A 107 10.81 18.63 4.64
N LYS A 108 11.51 19.48 3.88
CA LYS A 108 11.77 19.41 2.42
C LYS A 108 10.69 20.03 1.52
N THR A 109 10.64 21.36 1.52
CA THR A 109 10.40 22.14 0.30
C THR A 109 11.72 22.26 -0.48
N ASP A 110 12.22 21.14 -1.01
CA ASP A 110 13.24 21.14 -2.07
C ASP A 110 12.65 20.36 -3.25
N ASP A 111 12.75 20.94 -4.44
CA ASP A 111 12.09 20.59 -5.72
C ASP A 111 12.44 19.19 -6.31
N ASP A 112 12.89 18.23 -5.49
CA ASP A 112 13.33 16.89 -5.90
C ASP A 112 12.59 15.79 -5.13
N ASP A 113 11.25 15.91 -5.04
CA ASP A 113 10.37 14.94 -4.37
C ASP A 113 10.47 13.55 -5.04
N GLU A 114 11.36 12.72 -4.51
CA GLU A 114 11.45 11.31 -4.85
C GLU A 114 10.07 10.66 -4.65
N PRO A 115 9.50 10.02 -5.70
CA PRO A 115 8.16 9.47 -5.63
C PRO A 115 8.12 8.34 -4.60
N CYS A 116 7.32 8.50 -3.53
CA CYS A 116 7.17 7.49 -2.47
C CYS A 116 5.70 6.99 -2.32
N PRO A 117 5.47 5.78 -1.77
CA PRO A 117 4.12 5.27 -1.56
C PRO A 117 3.22 6.18 -0.73
N ALA A 118 3.77 6.84 0.30
CA ALA A 118 3.02 7.76 1.15
C ALA A 118 2.46 8.96 0.36
N ALA A 119 3.30 9.60 -0.47
CA ALA A 119 2.88 10.70 -1.34
C ALA A 119 1.82 10.23 -2.35
N PHE A 120 1.96 9.02 -2.90
CA PHE A 120 0.97 8.44 -3.81
C PHE A 120 -0.40 8.24 -3.15
N ILE A 121 -0.45 7.71 -1.92
CA ILE A 121 -1.72 7.41 -1.25
C ILE A 121 -2.36 8.64 -0.59
N ALA A 122 -1.63 9.73 -0.38
CA ALA A 122 -2.09 10.89 0.37
C ALA A 122 -3.42 11.48 -0.13
N PRO A 123 -3.66 11.66 -1.44
CA PRO A 123 -4.95 12.15 -1.94
C PRO A 123 -6.12 11.21 -1.64
N PHE A 124 -5.88 9.89 -1.66
CA PHE A 124 -6.89 8.87 -1.35
C PHE A 124 -7.21 8.85 0.14
N LEU A 125 -6.18 8.95 0.98
CA LEU A 125 -6.32 9.03 2.43
C LEU A 125 -7.09 10.30 2.85
N GLN A 126 -6.85 11.43 2.18
CA GLN A 126 -7.60 12.67 2.41
C GLN A 126 -9.09 12.50 2.10
N GLN A 127 -9.43 11.84 0.99
CA GLN A 127 -10.82 11.57 0.62
C GLN A 127 -11.50 10.60 1.61
N TYR A 128 -10.80 9.55 2.01
CA TYR A 128 -11.28 8.61 3.02
C TYR A 128 -11.57 9.32 4.37
N ARG A 129 -10.62 10.12 4.87
CA ARG A 129 -10.79 10.91 6.10
C ARG A 129 -11.94 11.92 6.00
N PHE A 130 -12.10 12.55 4.83
CA PHE A 130 -13.25 13.40 4.58
C PHE A 130 -14.56 12.62 4.71
N ALA A 131 -14.66 11.43 4.11
CA ALA A 131 -15.86 10.60 4.20
C ALA A 131 -16.14 10.16 5.64
N GLN A 132 -15.12 9.74 6.38
CA GLN A 132 -15.24 9.35 7.79
C GLN A 132 -15.88 10.44 8.66
N GLY A 133 -15.53 11.71 8.42
CA GLY A 133 -16.04 12.86 9.18
C GLY A 133 -17.35 13.46 8.65
N ARG A 134 -17.89 12.95 7.53
CA ARG A 134 -19.00 13.60 6.81
C ARG A 134 -20.16 12.67 6.46
N ILE A 135 -19.98 11.38 6.65
CA ILE A 135 -21.08 10.42 6.71
C ILE A 135 -21.52 10.33 8.17
N PHE A 136 -22.81 10.48 8.43
CA PHE A 136 -23.37 10.46 9.78
C PHE A 136 -24.31 9.28 9.96
N LEU A 137 -24.25 8.70 11.15
CA LEU A 137 -25.13 7.64 11.64
C LEU A 137 -26.02 8.23 12.73
N ALA A 138 -27.29 7.85 12.75
CA ALA A 138 -28.25 8.32 13.77
C ALA A 138 -29.32 7.28 14.06
N MET A 139 -29.96 7.42 15.21
CA MET A 139 -31.23 6.75 15.52
C MET A 139 -32.32 7.80 15.70
N ASN A 140 -33.43 7.69 14.96
CA ASN A 140 -34.52 8.64 15.07
C ASN A 140 -35.41 8.37 16.30
N GLY A 141 -36.43 9.21 16.51
CA GLY A 141 -37.38 9.05 17.63
C GLY A 141 -38.24 7.79 17.56
N GLN A 142 -38.33 7.13 16.40
CA GLN A 142 -39.07 5.90 16.17
C GLN A 142 -38.18 4.64 16.31
N GLY A 143 -36.89 4.80 16.61
CA GLY A 143 -35.93 3.70 16.75
C GLY A 143 -35.32 3.22 15.42
N GLU A 144 -35.60 3.91 14.31
CA GLU A 144 -35.02 3.59 13.02
C GLU A 144 -33.58 4.09 12.94
N HIS A 145 -32.70 3.28 12.37
CA HIS A 145 -31.29 3.59 12.21
C HIS A 145 -31.07 4.16 10.82
N LEU A 146 -30.41 5.31 10.75
CA LEU A 146 -30.28 6.11 9.54
C LEU A 146 -28.81 6.36 9.22
N ILE A 147 -28.51 6.48 7.93
CA ILE A 147 -27.23 6.95 7.41
C ILE A 147 -27.45 8.18 6.54
N THR A 148 -26.74 9.26 6.83
CA THR A 148 -26.77 10.51 6.07
C THR A 148 -25.42 10.72 5.41
N LEU A 149 -25.41 10.96 4.10
CA LEU A 149 -24.18 11.20 3.35
C LEU A 149 -24.32 12.34 2.33
N PRO A 150 -23.23 13.09 2.06
CA PRO A 150 -23.19 14.07 0.99
C PRO A 150 -23.39 13.43 -0.39
N ALA A 151 -24.18 14.07 -1.25
CA ALA A 151 -24.47 13.62 -2.61
C ALA A 151 -23.20 13.38 -3.45
N ARG A 152 -22.12 14.12 -3.18
CA ARG A 152 -20.83 13.94 -3.86
C ARG A 152 -20.16 12.59 -3.61
N LEU A 153 -20.52 11.88 -2.53
CA LEU A 153 -20.00 10.54 -2.23
C LEU A 153 -20.82 9.43 -2.92
N LEU A 154 -21.99 9.78 -3.48
CA LEU A 154 -22.88 8.86 -4.21
C LEU A 154 -22.67 8.90 -5.73
N ALA A 155 -22.11 9.99 -6.25
CA ALA A 155 -22.04 10.23 -7.68
C ALA A 155 -20.98 9.36 -8.36
N LYS A 156 -21.41 8.48 -9.29
CA LYS A 156 -20.55 7.74 -10.23
C LYS A 156 -20.21 8.55 -11.49
N THR A 157 -20.01 9.87 -11.40
CA THR A 157 -19.77 10.71 -12.60
C THR A 157 -18.34 10.62 -13.11
N ARG A 158 -18.20 10.63 -14.45
CA ARG A 158 -16.98 10.46 -15.26
C ARG A 158 -16.10 11.72 -15.38
N ASP A 159 -16.13 12.62 -14.40
CA ASP A 159 -15.30 13.82 -14.47
C ASP A 159 -13.90 13.52 -13.92
N ASN A 160 -12.89 13.81 -14.73
CA ASN A 160 -11.46 13.57 -14.51
C ASN A 160 -11.02 13.76 -13.04
N GLY A 161 -10.70 12.65 -12.36
CA GLY A 161 -10.06 12.68 -11.04
C GLY A 161 -10.28 11.41 -10.23
N TYR A 162 -9.36 11.15 -9.30
CA TYR A 162 -9.49 10.11 -8.27
C TYR A 162 -10.73 10.40 -7.42
N ARG A 163 -11.81 9.60 -7.53
CA ARG A 163 -13.04 9.86 -6.75
C ARG A 163 -13.42 8.67 -5.87
N PHE A 164 -13.44 8.92 -4.58
CA PHE A 164 -14.05 8.07 -3.56
C PHE A 164 -15.58 8.03 -3.74
N SER A 165 -16.16 6.82 -3.74
CA SER A 165 -17.60 6.61 -3.78
C SER A 165 -18.03 5.57 -2.75
N VAL A 166 -19.09 5.88 -2.00
CA VAL A 166 -19.72 4.93 -1.06
C VAL A 166 -20.53 3.92 -1.85
N LEU A 167 -20.38 2.64 -1.50
CA LEU A 167 -21.17 1.55 -2.04
C LEU A 167 -22.52 1.55 -1.33
N LEU A 168 -23.50 2.22 -1.93
CA LEU A 168 -24.80 2.49 -1.31
C LEU A 168 -25.52 1.19 -0.91
N ASP A 169 -25.38 0.14 -1.70
CA ASP A 169 -25.88 -1.22 -1.46
C ASP A 169 -25.27 -1.93 -0.25
N GLN A 170 -24.11 -1.45 0.24
CA GLN A 170 -23.48 -1.98 1.44
C GLN A 170 -23.91 -1.23 2.70
N VAL A 171 -24.27 0.06 2.57
CA VAL A 171 -24.54 0.94 3.72
C VAL A 171 -26.02 1.23 3.96
N ALA A 172 -26.89 1.06 2.95
CA ALA A 172 -28.31 1.34 3.04
C ALA A 172 -29.18 0.10 2.80
N GLU A 173 -30.32 0.04 3.49
CA GLU A 173 -31.29 -1.03 3.34
C GLU A 173 -32.16 -0.80 2.09
N PRO A 174 -32.38 -1.81 1.24
CA PRO A 174 -33.33 -1.71 0.14
C PRO A 174 -34.77 -1.72 0.65
N ASP A 175 -35.68 -1.11 -0.11
CA ASP A 175 -37.12 -1.20 0.11
C ASP A 175 -37.68 -2.59 -0.27
N LYS A 176 -39.00 -2.75 -0.18
CA LYS A 176 -39.69 -4.01 -0.48
C LYS A 176 -39.52 -4.46 -1.93
N ASP A 177 -39.24 -3.54 -2.85
CA ASP A 177 -39.05 -3.79 -4.26
C ASP A 177 -37.56 -3.99 -4.62
N GLY A 178 -36.68 -3.95 -3.62
CA GLY A 178 -35.24 -4.11 -3.79
C GLY A 178 -34.51 -2.81 -4.16
N ASN A 179 -35.20 -1.66 -4.15
CA ASN A 179 -34.61 -0.37 -4.52
C ASN A 179 -34.07 0.37 -3.29
N ILE A 180 -32.95 1.08 -3.45
CA ILE A 180 -32.44 1.93 -2.37
C ILE A 180 -32.92 3.35 -2.60
N VAL A 181 -33.88 3.77 -1.77
CA VAL A 181 -34.50 5.10 -1.86
C VAL A 181 -34.17 5.93 -0.61
N PRO A 182 -33.91 7.24 -0.76
CA PRO A 182 -33.64 8.10 0.38
C PRO A 182 -34.93 8.34 1.18
N VAL A 183 -34.82 8.25 2.51
CA VAL A 183 -35.86 8.66 3.46
C VAL A 183 -36.05 10.19 3.42
N THR A 184 -34.96 10.93 3.23
CA THR A 184 -35.00 12.39 3.14
C THR A 184 -33.86 12.90 2.27
N ILE A 185 -34.12 13.93 1.48
CA ILE A 185 -33.12 14.70 0.75
C ILE A 185 -33.18 16.14 1.25
N SER A 186 -32.05 16.70 1.69
CA SER A 186 -31.96 18.09 2.13
C SER A 186 -30.72 18.75 1.51
N GLY A 187 -30.94 19.63 0.54
CA GLY A 187 -29.87 20.28 -0.20
C GLY A 187 -28.92 19.28 -0.87
N ARG A 188 -27.68 19.19 -0.37
CA ARG A 188 -26.63 18.30 -0.90
C ARG A 188 -26.38 17.04 -0.06
N VAL A 189 -27.29 16.70 0.85
CA VAL A 189 -27.22 15.47 1.65
C VAL A 189 -28.47 14.61 1.45
N SER A 190 -28.25 13.30 1.48
CA SER A 190 -29.30 12.30 1.39
C SER A 190 -29.22 11.37 2.59
N THR A 191 -30.37 11.04 3.16
CA THR A 191 -30.50 10.14 4.30
C THR A 191 -31.23 8.89 3.86
N TYR A 192 -30.70 7.73 4.25
CA TYR A 192 -31.24 6.41 3.95
C TYR A 192 -31.43 5.61 5.23
N THR A 193 -32.27 4.59 5.18
CA THR A 193 -32.31 3.55 6.21
C THR A 193 -30.99 2.81 6.21
N LEU A 194 -30.35 2.69 7.38
CA LEU A 194 -29.06 2.01 7.55
C LEU A 194 -29.21 0.51 7.26
N SER A 195 -28.26 -0.08 6.52
CA SER A 195 -28.30 -1.51 6.24
C SER A 195 -28.20 -2.33 7.53
N GLY A 196 -28.97 -3.41 7.61
CA GLY A 196 -28.95 -4.31 8.77
C GLY A 196 -27.57 -4.92 9.00
N LYS A 197 -26.82 -5.21 7.93
CA LYS A 197 -25.44 -5.73 8.02
C LYS A 197 -24.48 -4.74 8.68
N LEU A 198 -24.49 -3.49 8.22
CA LEU A 198 -23.62 -2.45 8.78
C LEU A 198 -23.99 -2.13 10.23
N ARG A 199 -25.30 -2.05 10.52
CA ARG A 199 -25.80 -1.89 11.90
C ARG A 199 -25.25 -2.98 12.82
N GLN A 200 -25.41 -4.24 12.45
CA GLN A 200 -24.91 -5.37 13.26
C GLN A 200 -23.39 -5.31 13.46
N ALA A 201 -22.63 -4.89 12.44
CA ALA A 201 -21.18 -4.72 12.56
C ALA A 201 -20.81 -3.61 13.57
N ILE A 202 -21.56 -2.50 13.57
CA ILE A 202 -21.41 -1.40 14.54
C ILE A 202 -21.77 -1.86 15.96
N ASP A 203 -22.89 -2.58 16.11
CA ASP A 203 -23.37 -3.10 17.40
C ASP A 203 -22.34 -4.06 18.03
N ARG A 204 -21.75 -4.96 17.22
CA ARG A 204 -20.67 -5.88 17.68
C ARG A 204 -19.41 -5.16 18.16
N GLN A 205 -19.18 -3.93 17.71
CA GLN A 205 -18.07 -3.08 18.19
C GLN A 205 -18.45 -2.29 19.46
N GLY A 206 -19.61 -2.55 20.06
CA GLY A 206 -20.04 -2.01 21.35
C GLY A 206 -20.58 -0.57 21.27
N HIS A 207 -21.03 -0.12 20.10
CA HIS A 207 -21.63 1.20 19.99
C HIS A 207 -23.02 1.25 20.67
N VAL A 208 -23.30 2.33 21.40
CA VAL A 208 -24.58 2.56 22.05
C VAL A 208 -25.31 3.68 21.32
N TRP A 209 -26.39 3.32 20.63
CA TRP A 209 -27.23 4.27 19.89
C TRP A 209 -27.99 5.20 20.83
N GLN A 210 -28.00 6.49 20.52
CA GLN A 210 -28.73 7.51 21.27
C GLN A 210 -29.77 8.15 20.36
N SER A 211 -31.04 8.10 20.75
CA SER A 211 -32.12 8.71 19.97
C SER A 211 -31.93 10.21 19.84
N GLY A 212 -32.12 10.75 18.62
CA GLY A 212 -32.02 12.18 18.34
C GLY A 212 -30.58 12.72 18.26
N ARG A 213 -29.56 11.85 18.38
CA ARG A 213 -28.15 12.23 18.20
C ARG A 213 -27.58 11.56 16.96
N SER A 214 -26.79 12.32 16.21
CA SER A 214 -25.98 11.82 15.11
C SER A 214 -24.50 11.81 15.50
N PHE A 215 -23.75 10.90 14.90
CA PHE A 215 -22.29 10.82 15.05
C PHE A 215 -21.65 10.47 13.70
N PRO A 216 -20.41 10.91 13.46
CA PRO A 216 -19.69 10.56 12.23
C PRO A 216 -19.42 9.05 12.16
N ILE A 217 -19.46 8.47 10.97
CA ILE A 217 -19.21 7.04 10.75
C ILE A 217 -17.81 6.62 11.23
N GLY A 218 -16.82 7.51 11.11
CA GLY A 218 -15.48 7.32 11.66
C GLY A 218 -14.87 5.96 11.30
N ARG A 219 -14.46 5.21 12.33
CA ARG A 219 -13.85 3.88 12.21
C ARG A 219 -14.78 2.79 11.65
N TYR A 220 -16.08 3.03 11.59
CA TYR A 220 -17.05 2.07 11.05
C TYR A 220 -17.10 2.10 9.51
N LEU A 221 -16.38 3.04 8.86
CA LEU A 221 -16.22 3.06 7.41
C LEU A 221 -15.15 2.05 6.97
N GLY A 222 -15.53 0.77 6.89
CA GLY A 222 -14.67 -0.33 6.45
C GLY A 222 -14.34 -0.29 4.95
N SER A 223 -13.30 -1.05 4.56
CA SER A 223 -12.80 -1.14 3.18
C SER A 223 -13.82 -1.67 2.17
N GLU A 224 -14.84 -2.38 2.66
CA GLU A 224 -15.93 -2.98 1.91
C GLU A 224 -17.09 -2.01 1.63
N LEU A 225 -17.09 -0.82 2.24
CA LEU A 225 -18.21 0.12 2.16
C LEU A 225 -18.01 1.22 1.10
N PHE A 226 -16.87 1.24 0.43
CA PHE A 226 -16.54 2.25 -0.56
C PHE A 226 -15.67 1.69 -1.68
N SER A 227 -15.43 2.51 -2.69
CA SER A 227 -14.50 2.23 -3.77
C SER A 227 -13.84 3.51 -4.23
N PHE A 228 -12.65 3.39 -4.82
CA PHE A 228 -12.06 4.45 -5.62
C PHE A 228 -12.38 4.19 -7.09
N GLY A 229 -12.92 5.22 -7.78
CA GLY A 229 -13.35 5.14 -9.17
C GLY A 229 -12.20 5.07 -10.18
N ASP A 230 -12.58 4.86 -11.45
CA ASP A 230 -11.67 4.55 -12.55
C ASP A 230 -10.67 5.68 -12.85
N PHE A 231 -9.44 5.26 -13.12
CA PHE A 231 -8.28 6.11 -13.34
C PHE A 231 -8.25 6.39 -14.83
N GLY A 232 -8.81 7.52 -15.25
CA GLY A 232 -8.88 7.88 -16.67
C GLY A 232 -7.52 7.75 -17.39
N PRO A 233 -7.51 7.66 -18.73
CA PRO A 233 -6.31 7.37 -19.53
C PRO A 233 -5.19 8.43 -19.41
N ALA A 234 -5.44 9.56 -18.75
CA ALA A 234 -4.44 10.61 -18.49
C ALA A 234 -3.51 10.32 -17.28
N SER A 235 -3.74 9.24 -16.52
CA SER A 235 -2.88 8.84 -15.40
C SER A 235 -1.58 8.14 -15.83
N ASP A 236 -1.32 8.06 -17.13
CA ASP A 236 -0.17 7.38 -17.76
C ASP A 236 1.19 8.06 -17.53
N ARG A 237 1.33 8.91 -16.51
CA ARG A 237 2.61 9.55 -16.14
C ARG A 237 3.11 9.28 -14.71
N ASN A 238 2.38 8.54 -13.88
CA ASN A 238 2.79 8.18 -12.50
C ASN A 238 2.91 6.66 -12.26
N GLY A 239 3.23 5.88 -13.31
CA GLY A 239 3.05 4.41 -13.41
C GLY A 239 3.78 3.48 -12.42
N LEU A 240 4.47 4.00 -11.40
CA LEU A 240 5.24 3.19 -10.45
C LEU A 240 4.34 2.55 -9.38
N PHE A 241 3.45 3.34 -8.82
CA PHE A 241 2.60 2.92 -7.70
C PHE A 241 1.23 2.43 -8.13
N VAL A 242 0.76 2.82 -9.31
CA VAL A 242 -0.56 2.41 -9.82
C VAL A 242 -0.66 0.89 -9.89
N SER A 243 0.31 0.21 -10.52
CA SER A 243 0.24 -1.26 -10.63
C SER A 243 0.39 -2.00 -9.29
N THR A 244 0.95 -1.36 -8.25
CA THR A 244 1.23 -2.00 -6.96
C THR A 244 0.19 -1.69 -5.89
N LEU A 245 -0.28 -0.44 -5.82
CA LEU A 245 -1.06 0.07 -4.69
C LEU A 245 -2.54 0.23 -5.02
N LEU A 246 -2.88 0.52 -6.27
CA LEU A 246 -4.27 0.75 -6.70
C LEU A 246 -5.22 -0.38 -6.31
N PRO A 247 -4.87 -1.67 -6.53
CA PRO A 247 -5.76 -2.78 -6.18
C PRO A 247 -6.02 -2.89 -4.67
N TYR A 248 -5.16 -2.29 -3.85
CA TYR A 248 -5.19 -2.40 -2.40
C TYR A 248 -5.58 -1.08 -1.71
N LEU A 249 -5.98 -0.05 -2.46
CA LEU A 249 -6.22 1.28 -1.89
C LEU A 249 -7.23 1.28 -0.75
N ASN A 250 -8.34 0.54 -0.88
CA ASN A 250 -9.34 0.47 0.17
C ASN A 250 -8.77 -0.11 1.48
N GLU A 251 -7.96 -1.15 1.37
CA GLU A 251 -7.28 -1.78 2.51
C GLU A 251 -6.23 -0.83 3.12
N ILE A 252 -5.44 -0.16 2.26
CA ILE A 252 -4.38 0.76 2.69
C ILE A 252 -4.98 1.92 3.48
N VAL A 253 -5.98 2.63 2.94
CA VAL A 253 -6.50 3.85 3.58
C VAL A 253 -7.28 3.57 4.87
N THR A 254 -7.78 2.35 5.04
CA THR A 254 -8.46 1.89 6.27
C THR A 254 -7.50 1.29 7.30
N HIS A 255 -6.23 1.07 6.93
CA HIS A 255 -5.21 0.54 7.82
C HIS A 255 -4.83 1.55 8.92
N ARG A 256 -4.40 1.04 10.08
CA ARG A 256 -3.97 1.89 11.22
C ARG A 256 -2.71 2.71 10.91
N THR A 257 -1.85 2.17 10.06
CA THR A 257 -0.61 2.77 9.57
C THR A 257 -0.61 2.73 8.03
N PRO A 258 -1.35 3.62 7.36
CA PRO A 258 -1.57 3.56 5.91
C PRO A 258 -0.26 3.69 5.12
N ASP A 259 0.64 4.58 5.54
CA ASP A 259 1.92 4.82 4.86
C ASP A 259 2.82 3.58 4.91
N LEU A 260 2.93 2.94 6.09
CA LEU A 260 3.65 1.69 6.24
C LEU A 260 3.01 0.58 5.41
N ARG A 261 1.67 0.47 5.43
CA ARG A 261 0.96 -0.57 4.67
C ARG A 261 1.20 -0.43 3.17
N ALA A 262 1.21 0.79 2.66
CA ALA A 262 1.53 1.08 1.27
C ALA A 262 2.99 0.69 0.95
N ALA A 263 3.95 1.04 1.81
CA ALA A 263 5.35 0.64 1.63
C ALA A 263 5.51 -0.89 1.60
N GLU A 264 4.90 -1.62 2.54
CA GLU A 264 4.91 -3.08 2.58
C GLU A 264 4.37 -3.71 1.29
N ILE A 265 3.18 -3.27 0.85
CA ILE A 265 2.54 -3.79 -0.36
C ILE A 265 3.39 -3.47 -1.59
N HIS A 266 3.87 -2.23 -1.70
CA HIS A 266 4.70 -1.82 -2.82
C HIS A 266 5.98 -2.66 -2.92
N LEU A 267 6.72 -2.73 -1.82
CA LEU A 267 7.97 -3.47 -1.73
C LEU A 267 7.75 -4.96 -2.03
N SER A 268 6.65 -5.54 -1.53
CA SER A 268 6.26 -6.93 -1.82
C SER A 268 6.11 -7.20 -3.31
N GLN A 269 5.33 -6.35 -3.98
CA GLN A 269 5.01 -6.50 -5.39
C GLN A 269 6.21 -6.23 -6.29
N VAL A 270 7.08 -5.29 -5.91
CA VAL A 270 8.32 -5.01 -6.65
C VAL A 270 9.34 -6.14 -6.45
N PHE A 271 9.54 -6.61 -5.22
CA PHE A 271 10.44 -7.74 -4.94
C PHE A 271 10.00 -9.02 -5.66
N ALA A 272 8.71 -9.37 -5.60
CA ALA A 272 8.19 -10.55 -6.30
C ALA A 272 8.41 -10.48 -7.81
N ARG A 273 8.19 -9.30 -8.43
CA ARG A 273 8.45 -9.08 -9.85
C ARG A 273 9.94 -9.16 -10.21
N ALA A 274 10.80 -8.57 -9.38
CA ALA A 274 12.24 -8.62 -9.58
C ALA A 274 12.78 -10.06 -9.50
N VAL A 275 12.32 -10.85 -8.52
CA VAL A 275 12.69 -12.26 -8.39
C VAL A 275 12.16 -13.10 -9.56
N ALA A 276 10.93 -12.88 -10.01
CA ALA A 276 10.38 -13.59 -11.16
C ALA A 276 11.17 -13.32 -12.45
N LEU A 277 11.54 -12.05 -12.69
CA LEU A 277 12.39 -11.67 -13.82
C LEU A 277 13.77 -12.31 -13.71
N GLN A 278 14.37 -12.28 -12.52
CA GLN A 278 15.68 -12.87 -12.28
C GLN A 278 15.69 -14.38 -12.48
N ARG A 279 14.64 -15.09 -12.07
CA ARG A 279 14.53 -16.55 -12.29
C ARG A 279 14.51 -16.91 -13.76
N ALA A 280 13.79 -16.12 -14.57
CA ALA A 280 13.79 -16.30 -16.02
C ALA A 280 15.19 -16.08 -16.61
N GLU A 281 15.91 -15.04 -16.18
CA GLU A 281 17.28 -14.79 -16.66
C GLU A 281 18.29 -15.84 -16.15
N TYR A 282 18.17 -16.30 -14.90
CA TYR A 282 19.06 -17.29 -14.31
C TYR A 282 18.99 -18.65 -15.02
N ALA A 283 17.81 -19.04 -15.51
CA ALA A 283 17.63 -20.25 -16.30
C ALA A 283 18.42 -20.21 -17.63
N GLU A 284 18.62 -19.02 -18.20
CA GLU A 284 19.38 -18.81 -19.43
C GLU A 284 20.88 -18.57 -19.17
N ASN A 285 21.22 -17.94 -18.05
CA ASN A 285 22.59 -17.55 -17.71
C ASN A 285 22.84 -17.59 -16.18
N PRO A 286 23.25 -18.75 -15.62
CA PRO A 286 23.38 -18.92 -14.18
C PRO A 286 24.52 -18.06 -13.62
N LYS A 287 24.15 -17.13 -12.74
CA LYS A 287 25.04 -16.10 -12.15
C LYS A 287 24.75 -15.90 -10.66
N ASN A 288 25.75 -15.49 -9.89
CA ASN A 288 25.58 -15.16 -8.48
C ASN A 288 24.80 -13.84 -8.34
N VAL A 289 23.59 -13.91 -7.79
CA VAL A 289 22.70 -12.76 -7.61
C VAL A 289 22.05 -12.78 -6.24
N LEU A 290 22.09 -11.65 -5.55
CA LEU A 290 21.41 -11.39 -4.29
C LEU A 290 20.44 -10.21 -4.46
N TYR A 291 19.14 -10.47 -4.35
CA TYR A 291 18.13 -9.43 -4.15
C TYR A 291 17.77 -9.36 -2.68
N LEU A 292 17.75 -8.18 -2.09
CA LEU A 292 17.34 -7.94 -0.71
C LEU A 292 16.28 -6.85 -0.69
N ALA A 293 15.10 -7.13 -0.13
CA ALA A 293 14.09 -6.13 0.16
C ALA A 293 14.16 -5.69 1.63
N GLY A 294 13.92 -4.41 1.89
CA GLY A 294 13.76 -3.88 3.25
C GLY A 294 13.14 -2.49 3.29
N LEU A 295 12.84 -2.01 4.49
CA LEU A 295 12.42 -0.63 4.70
C LEU A 295 13.62 0.23 5.03
N ASP A 296 13.66 1.38 4.36
CA ASP A 296 14.50 2.50 4.74
C ASP A 296 13.69 3.35 5.73
N ILE A 297 14.16 3.44 6.98
CA ILE A 297 13.48 4.15 8.06
C ILE A 297 14.10 5.54 8.19
N ASP A 298 13.32 6.53 7.77
CA ASP A 298 13.71 7.94 7.83
C ASP A 298 13.22 8.56 9.15
N MET A 299 14.19 8.99 9.97
CA MET A 299 13.95 9.73 11.22
C MET A 299 14.48 11.17 11.15
N SER A 300 14.95 11.63 9.98
CA SER A 300 15.65 12.91 9.83
C SER A 300 14.80 14.14 10.20
N GLY A 301 13.47 14.02 10.15
CA GLY A 301 12.53 15.07 10.56
C GLY A 301 12.36 15.26 12.07
N PHE A 302 13.11 14.54 12.92
CA PHE A 302 12.98 14.58 14.38
C PHE A 302 14.28 15.03 15.05
N GLN A 303 14.15 15.99 15.98
CA GLN A 303 15.28 16.56 16.70
C GLN A 303 16.09 15.48 17.45
N GLY A 304 17.41 15.45 17.25
CA GLY A 304 18.33 14.46 17.81
C GLY A 304 18.48 13.17 16.99
N TYR A 305 17.79 13.07 15.85
CA TYR A 305 17.81 11.92 14.93
C TYR A 305 18.15 12.32 13.49
N GLU A 306 18.66 13.54 13.29
CA GLU A 306 18.87 14.16 11.98
C GLU A 306 19.78 13.32 11.06
N GLU A 307 20.75 12.63 11.65
CA GLU A 307 21.73 11.78 10.95
C GLU A 307 21.44 10.28 11.10
N GLN A 308 20.35 9.89 11.80
CA GLN A 308 20.05 8.49 12.05
C GLN A 308 19.30 7.86 10.87
N HIS A 309 20.06 7.26 9.97
CA HIS A 309 19.56 6.42 8.88
C HIS A 309 19.51 4.95 9.31
N CYS A 310 18.32 4.37 9.27
CA CYS A 310 18.06 3.03 9.78
C CYS A 310 17.46 2.14 8.69
N PHE A 311 17.80 0.85 8.72
CA PHE A 311 17.29 -0.13 7.77
C PHE A 311 16.63 -1.30 8.49
N VAL A 312 15.50 -1.77 7.94
CA VAL A 312 14.81 -2.99 8.39
C VAL A 312 14.85 -4.00 7.25
N PRO A 313 15.74 -5.01 7.30
CA PRO A 313 15.73 -6.06 6.30
C PRO A 313 14.41 -6.83 6.38
N TRP A 314 13.87 -7.22 5.23
CA TRP A 314 12.60 -7.91 5.13
C TRP A 314 12.71 -9.30 4.50
N GLN A 315 13.26 -9.39 3.30
CA GLN A 315 13.32 -10.65 2.58
C GLN A 315 14.49 -10.62 1.61
N ALA A 316 15.11 -11.77 1.36
CA ALA A 316 16.13 -11.86 0.32
C ALA A 316 15.92 -13.06 -0.58
N TYR A 317 16.36 -12.93 -1.82
CA TYR A 317 16.45 -14.00 -2.81
C TYR A 317 17.91 -14.12 -3.23
N LEU A 318 18.44 -15.33 -3.12
CA LEU A 318 19.78 -15.68 -3.54
C LEU A 318 19.70 -16.73 -4.63
N ALA A 319 20.39 -16.49 -5.74
CA ALA A 319 20.66 -17.46 -6.78
C ALA A 319 22.16 -17.54 -6.99
N GLY A 320 22.74 -18.74 -7.01
CA GLY A 320 24.18 -18.90 -7.19
C GLY A 320 24.64 -20.32 -6.90
N ARG A 321 25.73 -20.74 -7.55
CA ARG A 321 26.33 -22.10 -7.37
C ARG A 321 25.35 -23.27 -7.56
N GLY A 322 24.35 -23.09 -8.43
CA GLY A 322 23.34 -24.12 -8.72
C GLY A 322 22.18 -24.21 -7.72
N GLU A 323 22.11 -23.29 -6.75
CA GLU A 323 21.03 -23.24 -5.75
C GLU A 323 20.28 -21.91 -5.80
N GLU A 324 18.96 -21.99 -5.63
CA GLU A 324 18.08 -20.86 -5.36
C GLU A 324 17.52 -20.97 -3.96
N ARG A 325 17.52 -19.87 -3.21
CA ARG A 325 16.86 -19.81 -1.91
C ARG A 325 16.26 -18.45 -1.62
N VAL A 326 15.14 -18.48 -0.91
CA VAL A 326 14.50 -17.30 -0.33
C VAL A 326 14.78 -17.29 1.16
N LEU A 327 15.23 -16.15 1.68
CA LEU A 327 15.42 -15.92 3.10
C LEU A 327 14.28 -15.03 3.59
N ALA A 328 13.47 -15.55 4.51
CA ALA A 328 12.48 -14.76 5.23
C ALA A 328 13.17 -13.80 6.22
N GLN A 329 12.40 -12.85 6.77
CA GLN A 329 12.94 -11.77 7.59
C GLN A 329 13.82 -12.22 8.74
N ASP A 330 13.35 -13.20 9.54
CA ASP A 330 14.07 -13.65 10.73
C ASP A 330 15.39 -14.33 10.36
N ASP A 331 15.39 -15.18 9.32
CA ASP A 331 16.61 -15.85 8.83
C ASP A 331 17.61 -14.86 8.22
N LEU A 332 17.11 -13.89 7.45
CA LEU A 332 17.92 -12.84 6.86
C LEU A 332 18.57 -11.99 7.97
N PHE A 333 17.79 -11.56 8.95
CA PHE A 333 18.27 -10.77 10.08
C PHE A 333 19.35 -11.53 10.86
N ILE A 334 19.10 -12.81 11.20
CA ILE A 334 20.09 -13.64 11.91
C ILE A 334 21.39 -13.75 11.11
N ARG A 335 21.32 -13.97 9.79
CA ARG A 335 22.52 -14.08 8.94
C ARG A 335 23.31 -12.77 8.87
N LEU A 336 22.62 -11.62 8.77
CA LEU A 336 23.27 -10.30 8.82
C LEU A 336 23.97 -10.08 10.17
N MET A 337 23.30 -10.40 11.29
CA MET A 337 23.88 -10.26 12.63
C MET A 337 25.00 -11.26 12.94
N GLN A 338 25.03 -12.41 12.28
CA GLN A 338 26.15 -13.36 12.37
C GLN A 338 27.34 -12.87 11.56
N ALA A 339 27.10 -12.36 10.36
CA ALA A 339 28.14 -11.80 9.51
C ALA A 339 28.81 -10.57 10.16
N SER A 340 28.07 -9.76 10.93
CA SER A 340 28.65 -8.60 11.61
C SER A 340 29.74 -8.95 12.62
N LYS A 341 29.66 -10.13 13.24
CA LYS A 341 30.58 -10.63 14.29
C LYS A 341 31.88 -11.26 13.75
N GLN A 342 31.96 -11.53 12.45
CA GLN A 342 33.13 -12.13 11.79
C GLN A 342 34.10 -11.04 11.32
#